data_AF-A0A662L0R9-F1
#
_entry.id   AF-A0A662L0R9-F1
#
_cell.length_a   1.000
_cell.length_b   1.000
_cell.length_c   1.000
_cell.angle_alpha   90.00
_cell.angle_beta   90.00
_cell.angle_gamma   90.00
#
_symmetry.space_group_name_H-M   'P 1'
#
loop_
_entity.id
_entity.type
_entity.pdbx_description
1 polymer ?
#
loop_
_entity_poly.entity_id
_entity_poly.type
_entity_poly.pdbx_seq_one_letter_code
_entity_poly.pdbx_strand_id
1 'polypeptide(L)' 'MPFKTLTIKEDVYKKLVAIKREDESFSDLLDKLSGKNVALLRKVRGSIDIKEKDEMIRDIYSRRDERRY' A
#
# COMPACT_ATOMS: atom_id res chain seq x y z
N MET A 1 -22.14 -11.29 -7.77
CA MET A 1 -20.87 -12.02 -7.53
C MET A 1 -21.02 -12.87 -6.28
N PRO A 2 -20.35 -14.03 -6.18
CA PRO A 2 -20.29 -14.79 -4.94
C PRO A 2 -19.68 -13.92 -3.84
N PHE A 3 -20.28 -13.93 -2.65
CA PHE A 3 -19.76 -13.22 -1.48
C PHE A 3 -19.07 -14.19 -0.52
N LYS A 4 -18.05 -13.70 0.18
CA LYS A 4 -17.34 -14.45 1.22
C LYS A 4 -17.18 -13.56 2.44
N THR A 5 -17.37 -14.13 3.62
CA THR A 5 -17.08 -13.47 4.89
C THR A 5 -15.62 -13.75 5.27
N LEU A 6 -14.87 -12.70 5.60
CA LEU A 6 -13.49 -12.79 6.06
C LEU A 6 -13.38 -12.14 7.43
N THR A 7 -12.78 -12.84 8.39
CA THR A 7 -12.43 -12.27 9.69
C THR A 7 -11.03 -11.66 9.60
N ILE A 8 -10.89 -10.41 10.03
CA ILE A 8 -9.61 -9.71 10.10
C ILE A 8 -9.37 -9.15 11.49
N LYS A 9 -8.12 -8.84 11.81
CA LYS A 9 -7.77 -8.17 13.07
C LYS A 9 -8.38 -6.77 13.10
N GLU A 10 -8.83 -6.34 14.28
CA GLU A 10 -9.42 -5.01 14.50
C GLU A 10 -8.49 -3.88 14.03
N ASP A 11 -7.20 -3.98 14.30
CA ASP A 11 -6.23 -2.96 13.87
C ASP A 11 -6.11 -2.87 12.35
N VAL A 12 -6.29 -3.99 11.64
CA VAL A 12 -6.29 -4.03 10.18
C VAL A 12 -7.57 -3.40 9.66
N TYR A 13 -8.72 -3.68 10.28
CA TYR A 13 -9.99 -3.06 9.93
C TYR A 13 -9.90 -1.53 10.02
N LYS A 14 -9.40 -0.98 11.14
CA LYS A 14 -9.22 0.46 11.33
C LYS A 14 -8.33 1.10 10.26
N LYS A 15 -7.24 0.43 9.87
CA LYS A 15 -6.37 0.89 8.78
C LYS A 15 -7.10 0.92 7.44
N LEU A 16 -7.90 -0.09 7.13
CA LEU A 16 -8.67 -0.13 5.89
C LEU A 16 -9.76 0.95 5.87
N VAL A 17 -10.42 1.21 7.00
CA VAL A 17 -11.38 2.33 7.14
C VAL A 17 -10.72 3.67 6.84
N ALA A 18 -9.50 3.91 7.34
CA ALA A 18 -8.77 5.15 7.10
C ALA A 18 -8.37 5.36 5.62
N ILE A 19 -8.27 4.29 4.83
CA ILE A 19 -7.87 4.33 3.42
C ILE A 19 -9.10 4.37 2.49
N LYS A 20 -10.24 3.83 2.96
CA LYS A 20 -11.51 3.77 2.24
C LYS A 20 -12.07 5.19 2.01
N ARG A 21 -12.54 5.48 0.80
CA ARG A 21 -13.25 6.75 0.51
C ARG A 21 -14.69 6.69 1.03
N GLU A 22 -15.31 7.85 1.23
CA GLU A 22 -16.68 7.97 1.79
C GLU A 22 -17.70 7.12 1.00
N ASP A 23 -17.67 7.19 -0.34
CA ASP A 23 -18.61 6.48 -1.23
C ASP A 23 -18.08 5.12 -1.77
N GLU A 24 -16.93 4.64 -1.29
CA GLU A 24 -16.30 3.41 -1.79
C GLU A 24 -16.72 2.20 -0.93
N SER A 25 -16.98 1.02 -1.49
CA SER A 25 -17.18 -0.19 -0.68
C SER A 25 -15.85 -0.85 -0.29
N PHE A 26 -15.86 -1.74 0.72
CA PHE A 26 -14.65 -2.51 1.05
C PHE A 26 -14.23 -3.45 -0.09
N SER A 27 -15.18 -3.98 -0.86
CA SER A 27 -14.86 -4.79 -2.04
C SER A 27 -14.13 -3.97 -3.09
N ASP A 28 -14.56 -2.73 -3.35
CA ASP A 28 -13.87 -1.83 -4.30
C ASP A 28 -12.47 -1.45 -3.80
N LEU A 29 -12.33 -1.19 -2.50
CA LEU A 29 -11.02 -0.92 -1.89
C LEU A 29 -10.06 -2.11 -2.07
N LEU A 30 -10.54 -3.33 -1.77
CA LEU A 30 -9.75 -4.55 -1.89
C LEU A 30 -9.39 -4.85 -3.34
N ASP A 31 -10.31 -4.60 -4.29
CA ASP A 31 -10.04 -4.77 -5.72
C ASP A 31 -9.00 -3.75 -6.22
N LYS A 32 -9.09 -2.50 -5.76
CA LYS A 32 -8.10 -1.46 -6.03
C LYS A 32 -6.71 -1.82 -5.48
N LEU A 33 -6.66 -2.38 -4.26
CA LEU A 33 -5.44 -2.83 -3.58
C LEU A 33 -4.85 -4.11 -4.19
N SER A 34 -5.69 -5.00 -4.74
CA SER A 34 -5.25 -6.23 -5.39
C SER A 34 -4.56 -5.94 -6.73
N GLY A 35 -4.93 -4.84 -7.40
CA GLY A 35 -4.25 -4.34 -8.58
C GLY A 35 -2.84 -3.80 -8.26
N LYS A 36 -1.90 -3.94 -9.20
CA LYS A 36 -0.58 -3.23 -9.19
C LYS A 36 -0.78 -1.73 -9.42
N ASN A 37 -1.41 -1.06 -8.46
CA ASN A 37 -1.94 0.27 -8.68
C ASN A 37 -0.99 1.33 -8.09
N VAL A 38 -0.05 1.78 -8.92
CA VAL A 38 0.94 2.82 -8.60
C VAL A 38 0.28 4.09 -8.06
N ALA A 39 -0.95 4.40 -8.50
CA ALA A 39 -1.73 5.54 -8.02
C ALA A 39 -2.16 5.40 -6.55
N LEU A 40 -2.45 4.18 -6.10
CA LEU A 40 -2.74 3.85 -4.71
C LEU A 40 -1.48 4.04 -3.86
N LEU A 41 -0.35 3.45 -4.29
CA LEU A 41 0.95 3.64 -3.65
C LEU A 41 1.32 5.14 -3.52
N ARG A 42 0.93 5.96 -4.51
CA ARG A 42 1.10 7.42 -4.47
C ARG A 42 0.22 8.11 -3.41
N LYS A 43 -0.99 7.60 -3.15
CA LYS A 43 -1.91 8.14 -2.12
C LYS A 43 -1.56 7.70 -0.71
N VAL A 44 -0.95 6.52 -0.53
CA VAL A 44 -0.47 6.04 0.78
C VAL A 44 1.00 6.47 1.05
N ARG A 45 1.61 7.21 0.12
CA ARG A 45 2.96 7.77 0.26
C ARG A 45 3.00 8.71 1.46
N GLY A 46 3.74 8.31 2.50
CA GLY A 46 3.90 9.09 3.74
C GLY A 46 3.06 8.61 4.91
N SER A 47 2.09 7.71 4.69
CA SER A 47 1.32 7.06 5.76
C SER A 47 1.97 5.78 6.28
N ILE A 48 3.05 5.33 5.64
CA ILE A 48 3.80 4.14 6.00
C ILE A 48 5.13 4.59 6.59
N ASP A 49 5.32 4.29 7.87
CA ASP A 49 6.63 4.38 8.52
C ASP A 49 7.47 3.18 8.07
N ILE A 50 8.44 3.43 7.21
CA ILE A 50 9.37 2.41 6.72
C ILE A 50 10.56 2.43 7.67
N LYS A 51 10.66 1.41 8.53
CA LYS A 51 11.85 1.16 9.33
C LYS A 51 13.04 0.97 8.38
N GLU A 52 14.20 1.54 8.73
CA GLU A 52 15.44 1.47 7.91
C GLU A 52 15.36 2.18 6.55
N LYS A 53 14.47 3.18 6.41
CA LYS A 53 14.33 4.00 5.20
C LYS A 53 15.66 4.48 4.60
N ASP A 54 16.59 4.95 5.43
CA ASP A 54 17.85 5.52 4.97
C ASP A 54 18.78 4.48 4.34
N GLU A 55 18.78 3.27 4.89
CA GLU A 55 19.55 2.14 4.35
C GLU A 55 18.99 1.68 3.00
N MET A 56 17.67 1.59 2.92
CA MET A 56 16.96 1.26 1.69
C MET A 56 17.20 2.29 0.58
N ILE A 57 17.26 3.58 0.92
CA ILE A 57 17.57 4.65 -0.03
C ILE A 57 19.02 4.55 -0.54
N ARG A 58 19.99 4.27 0.35
CA ARG A 58 21.40 4.08 -0.06
C ARG A 58 21.55 2.94 -1.05
N ASP A 59 20.91 1.80 -0.79
CA ASP A 59 20.98 0.62 -1.67
C ASP A 59 20.38 0.92 -3.06
N ILE A 60 19.26 1.66 -3.12
CA ILE A 60 18.67 2.10 -4.39
C ILE A 60 19.64 2.99 -5.18
N TYR A 61 20.33 3.92 -4.53
CA TYR A 61 21.29 4.79 -5.21
C TYR A 61 22.53 4.02 -5.69
N SER A 62 23.08 3.11 -4.88
CA SER A 62 24.21 2.26 -5.28
C SER A 62 23.90 1.47 -6.56
N ARG A 63 22.74 0.78 -6.59
CA ARG A 63 22.30 0.00 -7.77
C ARG A 63 22.00 0.85 -9.00
N ARG A 64 21.66 2.13 -8.83
CA ARG A 64 21.43 3.06 -9.95
C ARG A 64 22.74 3.57 -10.54
N ASP A 65 23.77 3.71 -9.72
CA ASP A 65 25.11 4.09 -10.15
C ASP A 65 25.75 2.96 -10.98
N GLU A 66 25.60 1.72 -10.52
CA GLU A 66 26.04 0.50 -11.24
C GLU A 66 25.41 0.34 -12.64
N ARG A 67 24.25 0.95 -12.90
CA ARG A 67 23.56 0.86 -14.20
C ARG A 67 23.88 2.01 -15.16
N ARG A 68 24.59 3.05 -14.68
CA ARG A 68 24.96 4.22 -15.48
C ARG A 68 26.40 4.19 -15.98
N TYR A 69 27.14 3.17 -15.58
CA TYR A 69 28.49 2.86 -16.04
C TYR A 69 28.46 1.60 -16.91
#